data_AF-A0A7R7I5Q8-F1
#
_entry.id   AF-A0A7R7I5Q8-F1
#
_cell.length_a   1.000
_cell.length_b   1.000
_cell.length_c   1.000
_cell.angle_alpha   90.00
_cell.angle_beta   90.00
_cell.angle_gamma   90.00
#
_symmetry.space_group_name_H-M   'P 1'
#
loop_
_entity.id
_entity.type
_entity.pdbx_description
1 polymer ?
#
loop_
_entity_poly.entity_id
_entity_poly.type
_entity_poly.pdbx_seq_one_letter_code
_entity_poly.pdbx_strand_id
1 'polypeptide(L)'
;MIRLLSDTLATFNAAFAVLITLGGGLAGWRHMYEQGTAHGVLGIALGLVIGLAFAAAICGTLATLVLIENHLRNLLRMAERDRTGRRQ
;
A
#
# COMPACT_ATOMS: atom_id res chain seq x y z
N MET A 1 19.94 -3.81 -7.86
CA MET A 1 18.68 -3.48 -8.57
C MET A 1 17.42 -3.66 -7.70
N ILE A 2 17.41 -4.53 -6.68
CA ILE A 2 16.23 -4.77 -5.80
C ILE A 2 16.03 -3.66 -4.75
N ARG A 3 17.12 -3.05 -4.26
CA ARG A 3 17.05 -1.97 -3.26
C ARG A 3 16.24 -0.77 -3.75
N LEU A 4 16.45 -0.38 -5.01
CA LEU A 4 15.69 0.70 -5.65
C LEU A 4 14.21 0.35 -5.75
N LEU A 5 13.84 -0.84 -6.24
CA LEU A 5 12.42 -1.22 -6.33
C LEU A 5 11.73 -1.24 -4.96
N SER A 6 12.43 -1.75 -3.94
CA SER A 6 11.94 -1.80 -2.56
C SER A 6 11.82 -0.41 -1.93
N ASP A 7 12.82 0.47 -2.10
CA ASP A 7 12.78 1.84 -1.58
C ASP A 7 11.73 2.69 -2.31
N THR A 8 11.59 2.53 -3.62
CA THR A 8 10.57 3.25 -4.39
C THR A 8 9.17 2.77 -3.99
N LEU A 9 8.95 1.47 -3.77
CA LEU A 9 7.67 0.98 -3.27
C LEU A 9 7.38 1.41 -1.84
N ALA A 10 8.38 1.42 -0.94
CA ALA A 10 8.21 1.93 0.41
C ALA A 10 7.85 3.43 0.41
N THR A 11 8.50 4.20 -0.46
CA THR A 11 8.23 5.63 -0.64
C THR A 11 6.84 5.86 -1.23
N PHE A 12 6.45 5.14 -2.28
CA PHE A 12 5.11 5.23 -2.83
C PHE A 12 4.05 4.77 -1.83
N ASN A 13 4.32 3.73 -1.05
CA ASN A 13 3.41 3.23 -0.03
C ASN A 13 3.14 4.29 1.04
N ALA A 14 4.19 4.95 1.53
CA ALA A 14 4.06 6.06 2.47
C ALA A 14 3.31 7.24 1.83
N ALA A 15 3.63 7.59 0.58
CA ALA A 15 2.96 8.66 -0.14
C ALA A 15 1.45 8.38 -0.34
N PHE A 16 1.08 7.18 -0.76
CA PHE A 16 -0.31 6.76 -0.92
C PHE A 16 -1.05 6.73 0.41
N ALA A 17 -0.43 6.22 1.48
CA ALA A 17 -1.02 6.25 2.81
C ALA A 17 -1.35 7.69 3.24
N VAL A 18 -0.40 8.62 3.09
CA VAL A 18 -0.61 10.04 3.42
C VAL A 18 -1.72 10.64 2.56
N LEU A 19 -1.69 10.44 1.23
CA LEU A 19 -2.68 10.98 0.30
C LEU A 19 -4.10 10.45 0.57
N ILE A 20 -4.26 9.15 0.83
CA ILE A 20 -5.56 8.53 1.09
C ILE A 20 -6.09 8.99 2.45
N THR A 21 -5.24 9.09 3.46
CA THR A 21 -5.66 9.51 4.80
C THR A 21 -6.08 10.99 4.82
N LEU A 22 -5.32 11.87 4.18
CA LEU A 22 -5.67 13.28 4.00
C LEU A 22 -6.92 13.44 3.13
N GLY A 23 -7.01 12.70 2.03
CA GLY A 23 -8.17 12.70 1.13
C GLY A 23 -9.44 12.23 1.84
N GLY A 24 -9.37 11.15 2.61
CA GLY A 24 -10.48 10.62 3.41
C GLY A 24 -10.96 11.60 4.49
N GLY A 25 -10.02 12.27 5.18
CA GLY A 25 -10.35 13.31 6.14
C GLY A 25 -11.03 14.53 5.51
N LEU A 26 -10.52 15.03 4.38
CA LEU A 26 -11.11 16.15 3.63
C LEU A 26 -12.48 15.81 3.03
N ALA A 27 -12.64 14.61 2.48
CA ALA A 27 -13.89 14.13 1.93
C ALA A 27 -14.95 13.95 3.03
N GLY A 28 -14.56 13.37 4.18
CA GLY A 28 -15.40 13.22 5.35
C GLY A 28 -15.85 14.56 5.95
N TRP A 29 -14.94 15.55 5.99
CA TRP A 29 -15.29 16.92 6.39
C TRP A 29 -16.34 17.52 5.46
N ARG A 30 -16.11 17.51 4.13
CA ARG A 30 -17.03 18.12 3.17
C ARG A 30 -18.43 17.49 3.22
N HIS A 31 -18.50 16.16 3.31
CA HIS A 31 -19.77 15.45 3.30
C HIS A 31 -20.65 15.77 4.53
N MET A 32 -20.05 15.92 5.71
CA MET A 32 -20.78 16.25 6.94
C MET A 32 -20.96 17.75 7.17
N TYR A 33 -20.10 18.60 6.60
CA TYR A 33 -20.28 20.05 6.67
C TYR A 33 -21.56 20.52 5.95
N GLU A 34 -21.95 19.85 4.86
CA GLU A 34 -23.21 20.14 4.17
C GLU A 34 -24.47 19.68 4.94
N GLN A 35 -24.33 18.74 5.88
CA GLN A 35 -25.46 18.20 6.66
C GLN A 35 -25.68 18.90 8.02
N GLY A 36 -24.73 19.74 8.45
CA GLY A 36 -24.83 20.55 9.67
C GLY A 36 -23.50 20.69 10.41
N THR A 37 -23.17 21.92 10.82
CA THR A 37 -21.87 22.27 11.43
C THR A 37 -21.52 21.47 12.69
N ALA A 38 -22.51 20.94 13.40
CA ALA A 38 -22.33 20.13 14.61
C ALA A 38 -21.71 18.74 14.34
N HIS A 39 -21.75 18.24 13.10
CA HIS A 39 -21.29 16.89 12.76
C HIS A 39 -19.94 16.84 12.02
N GLY A 40 -19.30 17.99 11.79
CA GLY A 40 -18.03 18.07 11.07
C GLY A 40 -16.92 17.19 11.67
N VAL A 41 -16.78 17.18 13.01
CA VAL A 41 -15.77 16.36 13.72
C VAL A 41 -16.04 14.86 13.54
N LEU A 42 -17.31 14.44 13.57
CA LEU A 42 -17.71 13.06 13.33
C LEU A 42 -17.43 12.62 11.88
N GLY A 43 -17.65 13.52 10.91
CA GLY A 43 -17.31 13.30 9.51
C GLY A 43 -15.82 13.10 9.27
N ILE A 44 -14.98 13.91 9.92
CA ILE A 44 -13.51 13.73 9.88
C ILE A 44 -13.14 12.39 10.46
N ALA A 45 -13.65 12.03 11.65
CA ALA A 45 -13.30 10.79 12.32
C ALA A 45 -13.67 9.56 11.48
N LEU A 46 -14.89 9.52 10.93
CA LEU A 46 -15.33 8.46 10.03
C LEU A 46 -14.51 8.42 8.74
N GLY A 47 -14.26 9.58 8.13
CA GLY A 47 -13.45 9.69 6.91
C GLY A 47 -12.00 9.22 7.12
N LEU A 48 -11.41 9.54 8.28
CA LEU A 48 -10.07 9.08 8.66
C LEU A 48 -10.04 7.56 8.91
N VAL A 49 -11.03 7.01 9.62
CA VAL A 49 -11.09 5.56 9.89
C VAL A 49 -11.23 4.77 8.59
N ILE A 50 -12.15 5.18 7.71
CA ILE A 50 -12.36 4.53 6.41
C ILE A 50 -11.13 4.72 5.51
N GLY A 51 -10.58 5.93 5.46
CA GLY A 51 -9.36 6.22 4.70
C GLY A 51 -8.17 5.39 5.17
N LEU A 52 -7.99 5.24 6.49
CA LEU A 52 -6.94 4.42 7.08
C LEU A 52 -7.13 2.93 6.75
N ALA A 53 -8.36 2.42 6.83
CA ALA A 53 -8.66 1.03 6.47
C ALA A 53 -8.33 0.74 5.00
N PHE A 54 -8.70 1.66 4.10
CA PHE A 54 -8.42 1.54 2.68
C PHE A 54 -6.91 1.65 2.37
N ALA A 55 -6.22 2.58 3.02
CA ALA A 55 -4.78 2.70 2.94
C ALA A 55 -4.10 1.40 3.39
N ALA A 56 -4.43 0.89 4.58
CA ALA A 56 -3.87 -0.36 5.10
C ALA A 56 -4.07 -1.56 4.16
N ALA A 57 -5.24 -1.68 3.54
CA ALA A 57 -5.52 -2.74 2.57
C ALA A 57 -4.62 -2.64 1.33
N ILE A 58 -4.45 -1.43 0.77
CA ILE A 58 -3.56 -1.21 -0.38
C ILE A 58 -2.10 -1.46 0.01
N CYS A 59 -1.66 -0.93 1.15
CA CYS A 59 -0.31 -1.12 1.67
C CYS A 59 0.02 -2.61 1.86
N GLY A 60 -0.90 -3.38 2.45
CA GLY A 60 -0.74 -4.82 2.65
C GLY A 60 -0.71 -5.61 1.35
N THR A 61 -1.54 -5.23 0.37
CA THR A 61 -1.58 -5.88 -0.95
C THR A 61 -0.26 -5.68 -1.69
N LEU A 62 0.27 -4.45 -1.71
CA LEU A 62 1.56 -4.14 -2.35
C LEU A 62 2.71 -4.91 -1.69
N ALA A 63 2.76 -4.96 -0.35
CA ALA A 63 3.77 -5.74 0.36
C ALA A 63 3.72 -7.23 -0.01
N THR A 64 2.53 -7.78 -0.18
CA THR A 64 2.34 -9.19 -0.57
C THR A 64 2.84 -9.44 -2.00
N LEU A 65 2.54 -8.55 -2.95
CA LEU A 65 3.00 -8.67 -4.33
C LEU A 65 4.54 -8.63 -4.43
N VAL A 66 5.20 -7.78 -3.64
CA VAL A 66 6.67 -7.72 -3.58
C VAL A 66 7.26 -9.02 -3.08
N LEU A 67 6.67 -9.60 -2.02
CA LEU A 67 7.10 -10.90 -1.49
C LEU A 67 6.97 -12.01 -2.54
N ILE A 68 5.87 -12.02 -3.29
CA ILE A 68 5.65 -12.99 -4.38
C ILE A 68 6.72 -12.82 -5.47
N GLU A 69 6.97 -11.59 -5.92
CA GLU A 69 7.95 -11.33 -6.98
C GLU A 69 9.37 -11.73 -6.54
N ASN A 70 9.72 -11.48 -5.28
CA ASN A 70 10.99 -11.93 -4.72
C ASN A 70 11.08 -13.45 -4.64
N HIS A 71 10.00 -14.13 -4.23
CA HIS A 71 9.97 -15.57 -4.14
C HIS A 71 10.09 -16.24 -5.52
N LEU A 72 9.36 -15.75 -6.54
CA LEU A 72 9.43 -16.24 -7.92
C LEU A 72 10.85 -16.12 -8.49
N ARG A 73 11.49 -14.95 -8.31
CA ARG A 73 12.88 -14.74 -8.74
C ARG A 73 13.85 -15.69 -8.06
N ASN A 74 13.62 -16.01 -6.79
CA ASN A 74 14.45 -16.97 -6.07
C ASN A 74 14.29 -18.39 -6.63
N LEU A 75 13.05 -18.82 -6.91
CA LEU A 75 12.77 -20.12 -7.52
C LEU A 75 13.42 -20.26 -8.90
N LEU A 76 13.33 -19.22 -9.74
CA LEU A 76 13.98 -19.19 -11.05
C LEU A 76 15.50 -19.34 -10.94
N ARG A 77 16.14 -18.60 -10.01
CA ARG A 77 17.59 -18.72 -9.77
C ARG A 77 17.99 -20.12 -9.31
N MET A 78 17.18 -20.77 -8.47
CA MET A 78 17.45 -22.13 -8.04
C MET A 78 17.31 -23.14 -9.19
N ALA A 79 16.27 -23.00 -10.01
CA ALA A 79 16.07 -23.84 -11.19
C ALA A 79 17.22 -23.70 -12.22
N GLU A 80 17.77 -22.51 -12.37
CA GLU A 80 18.90 -22.23 -13.25
C GLU A 80 20.19 -22.88 -12.73
N ARG A 81 20.43 -22.85 -11.40
CA ARG A 81 21.55 -23.58 -10.79
C ARG A 81 21.43 -25.08 -10.98
N ASP A 82 20.24 -25.66 -10.77
CA ASP A 82 20.01 -27.10 -10.95
C ASP A 82 20.28 -27.54 -12.40
N ARG A 83 19.81 -26.78 -13.39
CA ARG A 83 20.10 -27.05 -14.81
C ARG A 83 21.59 -26.98 -15.14
N THR A 84 22.31 -26.04 -14.53
CA THR A 84 23.75 -25.89 -14.77
C THR A 84 24.54 -27.03 -14.11
N GLY A 85 24.12 -27.46 -12.91
CA GLY A 85 24.71 -28.61 -12.21
C GLY A 85 24.49 -29.95 -12.91
N ARG A 86 23.39 -30.11 -13.67
CA ARG A 86 23.15 -31.33 -14.49
C ARG A 86 23.90 -31.38 -15.82
N ARG A 87 24.55 -30.30 -16.25
CA ARG A 87 25.31 -30.24 -17.51
C ARG A 87 26.81 -30.46 -17.33
N GLN A 88 27.29 -30.52 -16.08
CA GLN A 88 28.63 -31.00 -15.72
C GLN A 88 28.55 -32.48 -15.34
#